data_AF-A0A9E4DAM3-F1
#
_entry.id   AF-A0A9E4DAM3-F1
#
_cell.length_a   1.000
_cell.length_b   1.000
_cell.length_c   1.000
_cell.angle_alpha   90.00
_cell.angle_beta   90.00
_cell.angle_gamma   90.00
#
_symmetry.space_group_name_H-M   'P 1'
#
loop_
_entity.id
_entity.type
_entity.pdbx_description
1 polymer ?
#
loop_
_entity_poly.entity_id
_entity_poly.type
_entity_poly.pdbx_seq_one_letter_code
_entity_poly.pdbx_strand_id
1 'polypeptide(L)'
;MMDGPARLVTTQDLEFAESRFEDLRVGWDSEHGTSMVRILPGEYFVTGDDQAISTVLGSCIAACIRCPALGIGGMNHFMLPVWSEGRST
;
A
#
# COMPACT_ATOMS: atom_id res chain seq x y z
N MET A 1 -19.10 1.96 6.93
CA MET A 1 -18.65 2.82 8.05
C MET A 1 -17.22 3.27 7.76
N MET A 2 -17.08 4.31 6.94
CA MET A 2 -15.83 5.02 6.62
C MET A 2 -16.14 6.52 6.68
N ASP A 3 -16.68 6.99 7.81
CA ASP A 3 -17.01 8.40 8.07
C ASP A 3 -16.09 8.96 9.17
N GLY A 4 -14.80 8.63 9.09
CA GLY A 4 -13.75 9.28 9.86
C GLY A 4 -13.02 10.31 8.98
N PRO A 5 -12.58 11.46 9.53
CA PRO A 5 -11.83 12.43 8.75
C PRO A 5 -10.59 11.74 8.16
N ALA A 6 -10.36 11.91 6.86
CA ALA A 6 -9.16 11.41 6.20
C ALA A 6 -7.94 11.91 6.97
N ARG A 7 -7.26 11.01 7.70
CA ARG A 7 -6.05 11.34 8.46
C ARG A 7 -4.97 11.67 7.44
N LEU A 8 -4.54 12.93 7.40
CA LEU A 8 -3.38 13.32 6.62
C LEU A 8 -2.17 12.52 7.13
N VAL A 9 -1.53 11.80 6.21
CA VAL A 9 -0.24 11.13 6.48
C VAL A 9 0.84 12.21 6.45
N THR A 10 1.46 12.45 7.60
CA THR A 10 2.53 13.42 7.79
C THR A 10 3.90 12.75 7.64
N THR A 11 4.96 13.55 7.56
CA THR A 11 6.34 13.02 7.54
C THR A 11 6.69 12.20 8.79
N GLN A 12 6.04 12.45 9.94
CA GLN A 12 6.19 11.62 11.15
C GLN A 12 5.50 10.26 11.02
N ASP A 13 4.47 10.14 10.17
CA ASP A 13 3.87 8.84 9.85
C ASP A 13 4.77 8.02 8.91
N LEU A 14 5.73 8.63 8.18
CA LEU A 14 6.71 7.92 7.36
C LEU A 14 7.71 7.13 8.23
N GLU A 15 8.28 7.75 9.27
CA GLU A 15 9.15 7.07 10.25
C GLU A 15 8.40 5.95 11.00
N PHE A 16 7.09 6.12 11.24
CA PHE A 16 6.26 5.10 11.90
C PHE A 16 5.87 3.94 10.98
N ALA A 17 5.82 4.19 9.67
CA ALA A 17 5.59 3.15 8.68
C ALA A 17 6.82 2.23 8.61
N GLU A 18 8.03 2.80 8.70
CA GLU A 18 9.32 2.07 8.70
C GLU A 18 9.40 0.93 9.73
N SER A 19 8.76 1.06 10.89
CA SER A 19 8.79 0.04 11.94
C SER A 19 7.84 -1.16 11.71
N ARG A 20 7.01 -1.15 10.65
CA ARG A 20 6.21 -2.32 10.23
C ARG A 20 6.84 -3.05 9.04
N PHE A 21 8.04 -2.64 8.62
CA PHE A 21 8.62 -2.97 7.32
C PHE A 21 9.78 -3.95 7.33
N GLU A 22 10.11 -4.56 8.48
CA GLU A 22 11.14 -5.61 8.55
C GLU A 22 10.80 -6.86 7.71
N ASP A 23 9.55 -7.01 7.26
CA ASP A 23 9.08 -8.13 6.41
C ASP A 23 8.69 -7.71 4.97
N LEU A 24 8.95 -6.46 4.56
CA LEU A 24 8.64 -6.05 3.20
C LEU A 24 9.52 -6.78 2.18
N ARG A 25 8.86 -7.35 1.18
CA ARG A 25 9.50 -8.10 0.10
C ARG A 25 10.06 -7.12 -0.93
N VAL A 26 11.27 -6.65 -0.68
CA VAL A 26 12.04 -5.82 -1.62
C VAL A 26 12.75 -6.73 -2.62
N GLY A 27 12.52 -6.49 -3.91
CA GLY A 27 13.19 -7.15 -5.02
C GLY A 27 13.72 -6.15 -6.04
N TRP A 28 14.42 -6.65 -7.05
CA TRP A 28 14.83 -5.84 -8.21
C TRP A 28 13.87 -6.07 -9.37
N ASP A 29 13.35 -4.99 -9.95
CA ASP A 29 12.58 -5.04 -11.19
C ASP A 29 13.52 -4.73 -12.37
N SER A 30 13.86 -5.76 -13.14
CA SER A 30 14.73 -5.63 -14.31
C SER A 30 14.06 -4.93 -15.49
N GLU A 31 12.73 -4.92 -15.57
CA GLU A 31 12.00 -4.26 -16.65
C GLU A 31 12.06 -2.74 -16.50
N HIS A 32 11.90 -2.27 -15.27
CA HIS A 32 11.93 -0.85 -14.94
C HIS A 32 13.28 -0.36 -14.40
N GLY A 33 14.22 -1.27 -14.12
CA GLY A 33 15.57 -0.95 -13.66
C GLY A 33 15.60 -0.29 -12.27
N THR A 34 14.67 -0.65 -11.39
CA THR A 34 14.51 -0.03 -10.06
C THR A 34 14.26 -1.07 -8.97
N SER A 35 14.50 -0.70 -7.71
CA SER A 35 14.04 -1.52 -6.58
C SER A 35 12.52 -1.50 -6.52
N MET A 36 11.94 -2.65 -6.18
CA MET A 36 10.50 -2.82 -6.11
C MET A 36 10.11 -3.43 -4.79
N VAL A 37 9.16 -2.79 -4.12
CA VAL A 37 8.53 -3.30 -2.90
C VAL A 37 7.23 -4.01 -3.28
N ARG A 38 7.03 -5.23 -2.79
CA ARG A 38 5.75 -5.93 -2.94
C ARG A 38 4.94 -5.90 -1.65
N ILE A 39 3.73 -5.34 -1.72
CA ILE A 39 2.76 -5.32 -0.62
C ILE A 39 1.70 -6.41 -0.79
N LEU A 40 1.22 -6.97 0.32
CA LEU A 40 0.22 -8.03 0.42
C LEU A 40 -1.17 -7.48 0.79
N PRO A 41 -2.24 -8.28 0.67
CA PRO A 41 -3.58 -7.85 1.09
C PRO A 41 -3.62 -7.36 2.55
N GLY A 42 -4.15 -6.17 2.76
CA GLY A 42 -4.21 -5.50 4.07
C GLY A 42 -3.01 -4.60 4.38
N GLU A 43 -1.97 -4.62 3.55
CA GLU A 43 -0.78 -3.77 3.73
C GLU A 43 -0.89 -2.43 3.00
N TYR A 44 -0.05 -1.49 3.40
CA TYR A 44 0.18 -0.24 2.70
C TYR A 44 1.65 0.15 2.80
N PHE A 45 2.14 0.87 1.81
CA PHE A 45 3.51 1.35 1.77
C PHE A 45 3.56 2.79 1.26
N VAL A 46 4.39 3.60 1.89
CA VAL A 46 4.64 4.99 1.53
C VAL A 46 6.15 5.19 1.55
N THR A 47 6.69 5.87 0.55
CA THR A 47 8.13 6.09 0.39
C THR A 47 8.40 7.44 -0.29
N GLY A 48 9.55 8.03 0.03
CA GLY A 48 10.14 9.15 -0.73
C GLY A 48 11.26 8.72 -1.69
N ASP A 49 11.61 7.42 -1.70
CA ASP A 49 12.69 6.87 -2.51
C ASP A 49 12.22 6.60 -3.94
N ASP A 50 13.18 6.51 -4.86
CA ASP A 50 12.93 6.17 -6.25
C ASP A 50 12.78 4.66 -6.44
N GLN A 51 11.66 4.13 -5.96
CA GLN A 51 11.34 2.70 -6.01
C GLN A 51 9.90 2.44 -6.44
N ALA A 52 9.70 1.29 -7.09
CA ALA A 52 8.38 0.82 -7.50
C ALA A 52 7.64 0.17 -6.33
N ILE A 53 6.31 0.28 -6.32
CA ILE A 53 5.43 -0.46 -5.41
C ILE A 53 4.56 -1.38 -6.25
N SER A 54 4.49 -2.65 -5.87
CA SER A 54 3.72 -3.67 -6.60
C SER A 54 2.80 -4.44 -5.67
N THR A 55 1.69 -4.91 -6.23
CA THR A 55 0.85 -5.91 -5.61
C THR A 55 0.08 -6.69 -6.68
N VAL A 56 -0.46 -7.84 -6.30
CA VAL A 56 -1.34 -8.63 -7.18
C VAL A 56 -2.77 -8.42 -6.73
N LEU A 57 -3.60 -7.83 -7.59
CA LEU A 57 -5.01 -7.62 -7.31
C LEU A 57 -5.86 -8.76 -7.90
N GLY A 58 -6.72 -9.34 -7.07
CA GLY A 58 -7.83 -10.18 -7.49
C GLY A 58 -9.13 -9.37 -7.47
N SER A 59 -10.04 -9.72 -6.55
CA SER A 59 -11.24 -8.90 -6.26
C SER A 59 -10.93 -7.65 -5.42
N CYS A 60 -9.76 -7.58 -4.80
CA CYS A 60 -9.34 -6.46 -3.93
C CYS A 60 -9.05 -5.18 -4.74
N ILE A 61 -8.94 -4.05 -4.02
CA ILE A 61 -8.64 -2.74 -4.61
C ILE A 61 -7.38 -2.12 -3.99
N ALA A 62 -6.68 -1.30 -4.78
CA ALA A 62 -5.55 -0.49 -4.34
C ALA A 62 -5.75 0.96 -4.77
N ALA A 63 -5.31 1.90 -3.93
CA ALA A 63 -5.19 3.30 -4.27
C ALA A 63 -3.71 3.69 -4.30
N CYS A 64 -3.30 4.36 -5.37
CA CYS A 64 -1.95 4.87 -5.56
C CYS A 64 -1.97 6.39 -5.47
N ILE A 65 -1.14 6.96 -4.61
CA ILE A 65 -1.01 8.41 -4.47
C ILE A 65 0.44 8.81 -4.73
N ARG A 66 0.66 9.81 -5.58
CA ARG A 66 1.98 10.41 -5.82
C ARG A 66 1.89 11.92 -5.62
N CYS A 67 2.83 12.46 -4.85
CA CYS A 67 3.03 13.89 -4.66
C CYS A 67 4.37 14.30 -5.30
N PRO A 68 4.38 14.79 -6.55
CA PRO A 68 5.63 15.14 -7.25
C PRO A 68 6.42 16.26 -6.57
N ALA A 69 5.72 17.23 -5.97
CA ALA A 69 6.35 18.38 -5.31
C ALA A 69 7.21 17.99 -4.11
N LEU A 70 6.85 16.91 -3.41
CA LEU A 70 7.57 16.41 -2.23
C LEU A 70 8.37 15.14 -2.53
N GLY A 71 8.26 14.58 -3.74
CA GLY A 71 8.87 13.30 -4.10
C GLY A 71 8.21 12.07 -3.48
N ILE A 72 7.19 12.23 -2.62
CA ILE A 72 6.57 11.14 -1.87
C ILE A 72 5.51 10.41 -2.70
N GLY A 73 5.44 9.09 -2.56
CA GLY A 73 4.39 8.27 -3.13
C GLY A 73 4.02 7.10 -2.22
N GLY A 74 2.89 6.47 -2.49
CA GLY A 74 2.45 5.30 -1.75
C GLY A 74 1.34 4.53 -2.44
N MET A 75 1.16 3.30 -1.99
CA MET A 75 0.11 2.38 -2.45
C MET A 75 -0.41 1.60 -1.25
N ASN A 76 -1.70 1.34 -1.23
CA ASN A 76 -2.31 0.42 -0.27
C ASN A 76 -2.95 -0.78 -0.98
N HIS A 77 -3.25 -1.85 -0.24
CA HIS A 77 -4.02 -2.99 -0.74
C HIS A 77 -5.20 -3.26 0.21
N PHE A 78 -6.38 -2.69 -0.09
CA PHE A 78 -7.58 -2.91 0.73
C PHE A 78 -8.17 -4.29 0.46
N MET A 79 -8.41 -5.05 1.53
CA MET A 79 -9.26 -6.24 1.46
C MET A 79 -10.73 -5.82 1.42
N LEU A 80 -11.45 -6.26 0.39
CA LEU A 80 -12.90 -6.13 0.37
C LEU A 80 -13.54 -7.13 1.34
N PRO A 81 -14.64 -6.78 2.02
CA PRO A 81 -15.36 -7.72 2.86
C PRO A 81 -15.89 -8.88 2.02
N VAL A 82 -15.62 -10.10 2.46
CA VAL A 82 -16.31 -11.29 1.94
C VAL A 82 -17.71 -11.32 2.54
N TRP A 83 -18.72 -11.11 1.71
CA TRP A 83 -20.11 -11.34 2.11
C TRP A 83 -20.31 -12.85 2.23
N SER A 84 -20.37 -13.39 3.45
CA SER A 84 -20.95 -14.72 3.62
C SER A 84 -22.45 -14.56 3.46
N GLU A 85 -23.00 -14.93 2.31
CA GLU A 85 -24.42 -15.23 2.22
C GLU A 85 -24.70 -16.32 3.25
N GLY A 86 -25.41 -15.94 4.31
CA GLY A 86 -25.97 -16.90 5.25
C GLY A 86 -26.79 -17.87 4.43
N ARG A 87 -26.30 -19.11 4.31
CA ARG A 87 -27.05 -20.20 3.72
C ARG A 87 -28.32 -20.34 4.56
N SER A 88 -29.41 -19.74 4.08
CA SER A 88 -30.74 -19.93 4.62
C SER A 88 -31.07 -21.40 4.44
N THR A 89 -30.97 -22.12 5.56
CA THR A 89 -31.46 -23.49 5.74
C THR A 89 -32.96 -23.56 5.52
#